data_AF-A0A958F8L7-F1
#
_entry.id   AF-A0A958F8L7-F1
#
_cell.length_a   1.000
_cell.length_b   1.000
_cell.length_c   1.000
_cell.angle_alpha   90.00
_cell.angle_beta   90.00
_cell.angle_gamma   90.00
#
_symmetry.space_group_name_H-M   'P 1'
#
loop_
_entity.id
_entity.type
_entity.pdbx_description
1 polymer ?
#
loop_
_entity_poly.entity_id
_entity_poly.type
_entity_poly.pdbx_seq_one_letter_code
_entity_poly.pdbx_strand_id
1 'polypeptide(L)'
;MLSDSSLSVFSVEDLVKVRKVLAREREQLLKEQEKIRERGVEVTEEFLGKTKDENANQDKILIRVAEYYIEEEQLDFERRYEQYEKDYEVFEGQLAAFNRGELAVKPAEPAQPQRNYQEAIAIYDLIIKNFQESDLIDDAYYNKAYLLKEMDEDEAARQIFQSIIDEFPESQYAPEAYMKLAESFFYPEPGDNTEETILKLNKAIQLYKNVLEYKDSPRYDEALYKLGWSYYRLAGDDPAYYTDAIVYFMGVVQDIEKMKAYDPTGEIIRTDVKPEALQ
;
A
#
# COMPACT_ATOMS: atom_id res chain seq x y z
N MET A 1 -40.07 -5.04 2.12
CA MET A 1 -39.95 -3.57 2.20
C MET A 1 -39.90 -3.19 3.67
N LEU A 2 -38.70 -3.12 4.25
CA LEU A 2 -38.52 -2.58 5.60
C LEU A 2 -38.25 -1.08 5.41
N SER A 3 -39.32 -0.28 5.37
CA SER A 3 -39.19 1.17 5.56
C SER A 3 -38.74 1.36 7.00
N ASP A 4 -37.52 1.85 7.21
CA ASP A 4 -37.03 2.18 8.55
C ASP A 4 -37.95 3.24 9.16
N SER A 5 -38.86 2.77 10.01
CA SER A 5 -40.07 3.46 10.48
C SER A 5 -39.75 4.57 11.50
N SER A 6 -38.53 4.58 12.04
CA SER A 6 -38.12 5.45 13.13
C SER A 6 -38.03 6.95 12.76
N LEU A 7 -37.80 7.27 11.48
CA LEU A 7 -37.64 8.66 11.02
C LEU A 7 -38.94 9.31 10.53
N SER A 8 -39.99 8.51 10.28
CA SER A 8 -41.28 8.98 9.75
C SER A 8 -42.08 9.89 10.69
N VAL A 9 -41.68 9.95 11.96
CA VAL A 9 -42.35 10.71 13.04
C VAL A 9 -41.77 12.12 13.19
N PHE A 10 -40.61 12.41 12.60
CA PHE A 10 -39.95 13.71 12.70
C PHE A 10 -40.39 14.63 11.56
N SER A 11 -40.76 15.87 11.89
CA SER A 11 -40.97 16.89 10.86
C SER A 11 -39.63 17.25 10.20
N VAL A 12 -39.69 17.86 9.01
CA VAL A 12 -38.48 18.38 8.33
C VAL A 12 -37.72 19.36 9.25
N GLU A 13 -38.43 20.17 10.05
CA GLU A 13 -37.81 21.05 11.04
C GLU A 13 -37.10 20.29 12.16
N ASP A 14 -37.63 19.15 12.60
CA ASP A 14 -37.00 18.31 13.62
C ASP A 14 -35.74 17.63 13.09
N LEU A 15 -35.78 17.12 11.84
CA LEU A 15 -34.59 16.56 11.18
C LEU A 15 -33.49 17.61 10.98
N VAL A 16 -33.85 18.85 10.66
CA VAL A 16 -32.90 19.97 10.57
C VAL A 16 -32.28 20.29 11.94
N LYS A 17 -33.05 20.23 13.03
CA LYS A 17 -32.53 20.42 14.40
C LYS A 17 -31.59 19.28 14.80
N VAL A 18 -31.97 18.03 14.54
CA VAL A 18 -31.13 16.84 14.79
C VAL A 18 -29.82 16.94 14.02
N ARG A 19 -29.87 17.29 12.72
CA ARG A 19 -28.66 17.51 11.90
C ARG A 19 -27.75 18.58 12.50
N LYS A 20 -28.31 19.69 13.00
CA LYS A 20 -27.53 20.76 13.65
C LYS A 20 -26.88 20.30 14.96
N VAL A 21 -27.56 19.48 15.76
CA VAL A 21 -26.99 18.91 16.99
C VAL A 21 -25.86 17.95 16.66
N LEU A 22 -26.09 17.01 15.75
CA LEU A 22 -25.06 16.06 15.29
C LEU A 22 -23.86 16.78 14.66
N ALA A 23 -24.07 17.85 13.90
CA ALA A 23 -22.98 18.65 13.34
C ALA A 23 -22.12 19.32 14.42
N ARG A 24 -22.74 19.84 15.49
CA ARG A 24 -22.00 20.43 16.63
C ARG A 24 -21.25 19.37 17.43
N GLU A 25 -21.87 18.23 17.66
CA GLU A 25 -21.27 17.11 18.38
C GLU A 25 -20.08 16.54 17.58
N ARG A 26 -20.22 16.40 16.26
CA ARG A 26 -19.10 16.09 15.35
C ARG A 26 -17.97 17.12 15.48
N GLU A 27 -18.27 18.41 15.44
CA GLU A 27 -17.25 19.47 15.58
C GLU A 27 -16.52 19.40 16.94
N GLN A 28 -17.24 19.07 18.01
CA GLN A 28 -16.68 18.94 19.34
C GLN A 28 -15.76 17.72 19.46
N LEU A 29 -16.18 16.57 18.92
CA LEU A 29 -15.36 15.36 18.85
C LEU A 29 -14.09 15.58 18.03
N LEU A 30 -14.18 16.31 16.91
CA LEU A 30 -13.01 16.67 16.10
C LEU A 30 -12.01 17.52 16.89
N LYS A 31 -12.47 18.52 17.65
CA LYS A 31 -11.59 19.34 18.51
C LYS A 31 -10.96 18.55 19.66
N GLU A 32 -11.66 17.55 20.19
CA GLU A 32 -11.14 16.69 21.24
C GLU A 32 -10.08 15.73 20.69
N GLN A 33 -10.32 15.17 19.50
CA GLN A 33 -9.32 14.42 18.73
C GLN A 33 -8.08 15.27 18.44
N GLU A 34 -8.26 16.53 18.06
CA GLU A 34 -7.17 17.49 17.78
C GLU A 34 -6.32 17.79 19.03
N LYS A 35 -6.92 17.87 20.21
CA LYS A 35 -6.17 18.03 21.47
C LYS A 35 -5.42 16.78 21.90
N ILE A 36 -6.00 15.60 21.66
CA ILE A 36 -5.32 14.33 21.90
C ILE A 36 -4.12 14.21 20.96
N ARG A 37 -4.27 14.67 19.71
CA ARG A 37 -3.21 14.79 18.73
C ARG A 37 -2.07 15.67 19.20
N GLU A 38 -2.35 16.93 19.54
CA GLU A 38 -1.33 17.88 20.00
C GLU A 38 -0.54 17.33 21.19
N ARG A 39 -1.23 16.66 22.13
CA ARG A 39 -0.57 15.96 23.25
C ARG A 39 0.27 14.77 22.80
N GLY A 40 -0.15 14.00 21.80
CA GLY A 40 0.63 12.89 21.24
C GLY A 40 1.94 13.38 20.61
N VAL A 41 1.88 14.50 19.88
CA VAL A 41 3.06 15.16 19.29
C VAL A 41 3.98 15.71 20.38
N GLU A 42 3.46 16.43 21.37
CA GLU A 42 4.26 16.94 22.50
C GLU A 42 4.94 15.82 23.30
N VAL A 43 4.23 14.72 23.56
CA VAL A 43 4.79 13.54 24.24
C VAL A 43 5.89 12.90 23.39
N THR A 44 5.72 12.86 22.07
CA THR A 44 6.73 12.38 21.14
C THR A 44 7.97 13.28 21.20
N GLU A 45 7.83 14.60 21.06
CA GLU A 45 8.95 15.56 21.13
C GLU A 45 9.71 15.50 22.47
N GLU A 46 9.00 15.37 23.61
CA GLU A 46 9.63 15.21 24.92
C GLU A 46 10.41 13.88 25.02
N PHE A 47 9.87 12.82 24.42
CA PHE A 47 10.47 11.49 24.42
C PHE A 47 11.72 11.41 23.53
N LEU A 48 11.71 12.13 22.39
CA LEU A 48 12.85 12.28 21.48
C LEU A 48 14.02 13.08 22.06
N GLY A 49 13.79 13.86 23.12
CA GLY A 49 14.82 14.60 23.85
C GLY A 49 15.62 13.77 24.87
N LYS A 50 15.26 12.50 25.11
CA LYS A 50 15.88 11.63 26.13
C LYS A 50 16.79 10.57 25.48
N THR A 51 17.84 10.15 26.18
CA THR A 51 18.89 9.27 25.64
C THR A 51 18.47 7.79 25.56
N LYS A 52 19.10 7.00 24.68
CA LYS A 52 18.85 5.55 24.45
C LYS A 52 18.89 4.72 25.75
N ASP A 53 19.70 5.11 26.73
CA ASP A 53 19.82 4.42 28.03
C ASP A 53 18.63 4.64 28.97
N GLU A 54 17.79 5.65 28.71
CA GLU A 54 16.73 6.05 29.64
C GLU A 54 15.39 5.32 29.39
N ASN A 55 15.21 4.65 28.25
CA ASN A 55 13.94 3.98 27.91
C ASN A 55 14.11 2.70 27.07
N ALA A 56 14.08 1.54 27.74
CA ALA A 56 14.22 0.20 27.14
C ALA A 56 13.12 -0.22 26.13
N ASN A 57 12.20 0.67 25.74
CA ASN A 57 11.13 0.42 24.77
C ASN A 57 10.86 1.62 23.85
N GLN A 58 11.86 2.49 23.66
CA GLN A 58 11.71 3.70 22.85
C GLN A 58 11.41 3.39 21.38
N ASP A 59 12.05 2.38 20.81
CA ASP A 59 11.75 1.82 19.49
C ASP A 59 10.25 1.44 19.34
N LYS A 60 9.70 0.67 20.27
CA LYS A 60 8.29 0.25 20.27
C LYS A 60 7.32 1.43 20.35
N ILE A 61 7.65 2.43 21.17
CA ILE A 61 6.83 3.65 21.28
C ILE A 61 6.87 4.41 19.95
N LEU A 62 8.03 4.52 19.31
CA LEU A 62 8.16 5.16 18.01
C LEU A 62 7.34 4.44 16.93
N ILE A 63 7.29 3.11 16.93
CA ILE A 63 6.37 2.37 16.02
C ILE A 63 4.91 2.81 16.24
N ARG A 64 4.45 2.91 17.49
CA ARG A 64 3.08 3.38 17.80
C ARG A 64 2.83 4.82 17.37
N VAL A 65 3.85 5.68 17.45
CA VAL A 65 3.76 7.05 16.97
C VAL A 65 3.67 7.10 15.44
N ALA A 66 4.44 6.26 14.73
CA ALA A 66 4.33 6.16 13.28
C ALA A 66 2.95 5.67 12.84
N GLU A 67 2.42 4.62 13.48
CA GLU A 67 1.06 4.12 13.28
C GLU A 67 0.01 5.22 13.50
N TYR A 68 0.16 6.01 14.56
CA TYR A 68 -0.72 7.14 14.84
C TYR A 68 -0.75 8.16 13.68
N TYR A 69 0.41 8.54 13.14
CA TYR A 69 0.47 9.46 11.99
C TYR A 69 -0.11 8.85 10.72
N ILE A 70 0.01 7.53 10.51
CA ILE A 70 -0.63 6.83 9.40
C ILE A 70 -2.16 6.90 9.53
N GLU A 71 -2.69 6.57 10.71
CA GLU A 71 -4.14 6.63 10.99
C GLU A 71 -4.68 8.06 10.85
N GLU A 72 -3.94 9.06 11.31
CA GLU A 72 -4.29 10.47 11.15
C GLU A 72 -4.40 10.86 9.67
N GLU A 73 -3.36 10.56 8.88
CA GLU A 73 -3.36 10.88 7.46
C GLU A 73 -4.47 10.13 6.72
N GLN A 74 -4.79 8.89 7.10
CA GLN A 74 -5.92 8.17 6.50
C GLN A 74 -7.25 8.92 6.72
N LEU A 75 -7.51 9.40 7.94
CA LEU A 75 -8.72 10.16 8.25
C LEU A 75 -8.76 11.51 7.53
N ASP A 76 -7.63 12.21 7.46
CA ASP A 76 -7.54 13.50 6.77
C ASP A 76 -7.60 13.36 5.24
N PHE A 77 -7.05 12.28 4.69
CA PHE A 77 -7.22 11.91 3.29
C PHE A 77 -8.68 11.64 2.95
N GLU A 78 -9.40 10.85 3.77
CA GLU A 78 -10.83 10.59 3.58
C GLU A 78 -11.64 11.89 3.55
N ARG A 79 -11.38 12.82 4.48
CA ARG A 79 -12.04 14.14 4.49
C ARG A 79 -11.75 14.95 3.23
N ARG A 80 -10.50 14.95 2.75
CA ARG A 80 -10.12 15.62 1.50
C ARG A 80 -10.78 14.96 0.29
N TYR A 81 -10.90 13.64 0.30
CA TYR A 81 -11.53 12.87 -0.77
C TYR A 81 -13.05 13.13 -0.83
N GLU A 82 -13.74 13.14 0.31
CA GLU A 82 -15.15 13.54 0.40
C GLU A 82 -15.39 14.96 -0.12
N GLN A 83 -14.44 15.87 0.10
CA GLN A 83 -14.52 17.23 -0.44
C GLN A 83 -14.29 17.24 -1.95
N TYR A 84 -13.30 16.50 -2.43
CA TYR A 84 -13.04 16.30 -3.85
C TYR A 84 -14.27 15.76 -4.59
N GLU A 85 -15.00 14.78 -4.04
CA GLU A 85 -16.20 14.24 -4.69
C GLU A 85 -17.30 15.30 -4.86
N LYS A 86 -17.50 16.17 -3.86
CA LYS A 86 -18.46 17.28 -3.94
C LYS A 86 -18.04 18.31 -4.98
N ASP A 87 -16.75 18.64 -5.02
CA ASP A 87 -16.20 19.59 -5.98
C ASP A 87 -16.26 19.01 -7.41
N TYR A 88 -16.08 17.69 -7.55
CA TYR A 88 -16.20 16.97 -8.81
C TYR A 88 -17.64 16.94 -9.32
N GLU A 89 -18.64 16.73 -8.46
CA GLU A 89 -20.06 16.84 -8.82
C GLU A 89 -20.42 18.24 -9.34
N VAL A 90 -19.90 19.28 -8.68
CA VAL A 90 -20.07 20.68 -9.13
C VAL A 90 -19.40 20.89 -10.49
N PHE A 91 -18.18 20.38 -10.67
CA PHE A 91 -17.44 20.44 -11.93
C PHE A 91 -18.21 19.76 -13.08
N GLU A 92 -18.76 18.55 -12.88
CA GLU A 92 -19.57 17.84 -13.87
C GLU A 92 -20.81 18.66 -14.29
N GLY A 93 -21.49 19.26 -13.32
CA GLY A 93 -22.63 20.15 -13.58
C GLY A 93 -22.24 21.38 -14.41
N GLN A 94 -21.12 22.01 -14.08
CA GLN A 94 -20.57 23.13 -14.84
C GLN A 94 -20.11 22.70 -16.24
N LEU A 95 -19.48 21.53 -16.38
CA LEU A 95 -19.00 21.02 -17.65
C LEU A 95 -20.18 20.73 -18.59
N ALA A 96 -21.27 20.18 -18.06
CA ALA A 96 -22.51 19.99 -18.80
C ALA A 96 -23.12 21.34 -19.26
N ALA A 97 -23.11 22.37 -18.41
CA ALA A 97 -23.57 23.71 -18.77
C ALA A 97 -22.69 24.37 -19.85
N PHE A 98 -21.38 24.22 -19.74
CA PHE A 98 -20.43 24.64 -20.78
C PHE A 98 -20.72 23.94 -22.11
N ASN A 99 -20.94 22.62 -22.09
CA ASN A 99 -21.24 21.84 -23.30
C ASN A 99 -22.59 22.22 -23.95
N ARG A 100 -23.53 22.78 -23.18
CA ARG A 100 -24.79 23.36 -23.69
C ARG A 100 -24.65 24.82 -24.16
N GLY A 101 -23.47 25.43 -23.99
CA GLY A 101 -23.21 26.84 -24.32
C GLY A 101 -23.73 27.84 -23.28
N GLU A 102 -24.12 27.39 -22.10
CA GLU A 102 -24.60 28.23 -20.99
C GLU A 102 -23.44 28.89 -20.23
N LEU A 103 -22.26 28.27 -20.26
CA LEU A 103 -21.01 28.85 -19.76
C LEU A 103 -20.05 29.11 -20.92
N ALA A 104 -19.40 30.28 -20.89
CA ALA A 104 -18.42 30.67 -21.89
C ALA A 104 -17.03 30.05 -21.66
N VAL A 105 -16.74 29.64 -20.42
CA VAL A 105 -15.44 29.13 -19.99
C VAL A 105 -15.60 27.69 -19.54
N LYS A 106 -14.74 26.80 -20.04
CA LYS A 106 -14.69 25.41 -19.57
C LYS A 106 -14.24 25.41 -18.11
N PRO A 107 -14.96 24.73 -17.19
CA PRO A 107 -14.54 24.66 -15.80
C PRO A 107 -13.22 23.89 -15.66
N ALA A 108 -12.49 24.17 -14.60
CA ALA A 108 -11.28 23.42 -14.24
C ALA A 108 -11.66 22.19 -13.42
N GLU A 109 -11.08 21.05 -13.76
CA GLU A 109 -11.25 19.81 -13.00
C GLU A 109 -10.56 19.94 -11.63
N PRO A 110 -11.21 19.52 -10.53
CA PRO A 110 -10.56 19.52 -9.22
C PRO A 110 -9.41 18.51 -9.19
N ALA A 111 -8.35 18.81 -8.43
CA ALA A 111 -7.24 17.89 -8.25
C ALA A 111 -7.61 16.80 -7.24
N GLN A 112 -7.30 15.54 -7.55
CA GLN A 112 -7.45 14.45 -6.59
C GLN A 112 -6.47 14.65 -5.42
N PRO A 113 -6.92 14.47 -4.16
CA PRO A 113 -6.02 14.50 -3.03
C PRO A 113 -5.04 13.32 -3.13
N GLN A 114 -3.82 13.53 -2.63
CA GLN A 114 -2.79 12.50 -2.53
C GLN A 114 -2.52 12.20 -1.06
N ARG A 115 -2.15 10.96 -0.76
CA ARG A 115 -1.70 10.57 0.58
C ARG A 115 -0.35 11.22 0.88
N ASN A 116 -0.13 11.60 2.13
CA ASN A 116 1.10 12.21 2.62
C ASN A 116 1.48 11.62 3.98
N TYR A 117 2.40 10.66 3.96
CA TYR A 117 2.86 9.94 5.14
C TYR A 117 4.25 10.39 5.62
N GLN A 118 4.68 11.62 5.29
CA GLN A 118 6.03 12.09 5.61
C GLN A 118 6.32 12.12 7.11
N GLU A 119 5.32 12.43 7.94
CA GLU A 119 5.42 12.42 9.39
C GLU A 119 5.72 11.00 9.90
N ALA A 120 4.99 9.99 9.43
CA ALA A 120 5.24 8.59 9.79
C ALA A 120 6.61 8.10 9.29
N ILE A 121 6.98 8.46 8.05
CA ILE A 121 8.28 8.14 7.46
C ILE A 121 9.42 8.73 8.30
N ALA A 122 9.30 9.97 8.77
CA ALA A 122 10.30 10.60 9.63
C ALA A 122 10.51 9.86 10.95
N ILE A 123 9.46 9.25 11.51
CA ILE A 123 9.57 8.40 12.69
C ILE A 123 10.29 7.09 12.36
N TYR A 124 9.98 6.43 11.24
CA TYR A 124 10.72 5.25 10.80
C TYR A 124 12.20 5.56 10.55
N ASP A 125 12.51 6.71 9.94
CA ASP A 125 13.89 7.17 9.75
C ASP A 125 14.66 7.32 11.06
N LEU A 126 13.98 7.79 12.10
CA LEU A 126 14.57 7.89 13.42
C LEU A 126 14.87 6.51 14.03
N ILE A 127 13.95 5.55 13.87
CA ILE A 127 14.15 4.17 14.31
C ILE A 127 15.37 3.58 13.60
N ILE A 128 15.39 3.67 12.27
CA ILE A 128 16.47 3.17 11.41
C ILE A 128 17.82 3.75 11.82
N LYS A 129 17.87 5.05 12.10
CA LYS A 129 19.11 5.74 12.47
C LYS A 129 19.63 5.36 13.85
N ASN A 130 18.75 5.30 14.86
CA ASN A 130 19.15 5.26 16.27
C ASN A 130 19.00 3.89 16.94
N PHE A 131 18.24 2.97 16.33
CA PHE A 131 17.84 1.68 16.90
C PHE A 131 18.19 0.52 15.96
N GLN A 132 19.38 0.54 15.36
CA GLN A 132 19.85 -0.49 14.41
C GLN A 132 19.90 -1.93 14.97
N GLU A 133 19.93 -2.08 16.29
CA GLU A 133 19.91 -3.38 17.00
C GLU A 133 18.52 -3.76 17.51
N SER A 134 17.47 -3.00 17.18
CA SER A 134 16.09 -3.31 17.60
C SER A 134 15.59 -4.55 16.88
N ASP A 135 14.83 -5.38 17.60
CA ASP A 135 14.09 -6.51 17.01
C ASP A 135 12.96 -6.04 16.04
N LEU A 136 12.69 -4.73 15.97
CA LEU A 136 11.68 -4.10 15.11
C LEU A 136 12.31 -3.27 13.98
N ILE A 137 13.61 -3.42 13.75
CA ILE A 137 14.31 -2.64 12.74
C ILE A 137 13.79 -2.97 11.34
N ASP A 138 13.55 -4.24 11.04
CA ASP A 138 13.01 -4.70 9.77
C ASP A 138 11.56 -4.26 9.56
N ASP A 139 10.72 -4.22 10.61
CA ASP A 139 9.40 -3.58 10.58
C ASP A 139 9.49 -2.11 10.12
N ALA A 140 10.47 -1.35 10.65
CA ALA A 140 10.63 0.06 10.31
C ALA A 140 11.05 0.26 8.85
N TYR A 141 11.99 -0.55 8.34
CA TYR A 141 12.35 -0.53 6.93
C TYR A 141 11.15 -0.91 6.04
N TYR A 142 10.44 -1.99 6.37
CA TYR A 142 9.31 -2.45 5.57
C TYR A 142 8.18 -1.42 5.53
N ASN A 143 7.76 -0.90 6.68
CA ASN A 143 6.68 0.08 6.75
C ASN A 143 7.07 1.38 6.05
N LYS A 144 8.32 1.83 6.15
CA LYS A 144 8.81 2.97 5.37
C LYS A 144 8.68 2.73 3.87
N ALA A 145 9.16 1.58 3.37
CA ALA A 145 9.07 1.23 1.96
C ALA A 145 7.61 1.18 1.47
N TYR A 146 6.73 0.61 2.29
CA TYR A 146 5.30 0.53 2.01
C TYR A 146 4.66 1.92 1.89
N LEU A 147 4.92 2.83 2.84
CA LEU A 147 4.38 4.18 2.81
C LEU A 147 4.92 5.00 1.63
N LEU A 148 6.19 4.83 1.28
CA LEU A 148 6.77 5.44 0.08
C LEU A 148 6.05 4.98 -1.19
N LYS A 149 5.68 3.68 -1.29
CA LYS A 149 4.86 3.18 -2.40
C LYS A 149 3.46 3.80 -2.42
N GLU A 150 2.81 3.95 -1.27
CA GLU A 150 1.49 4.59 -1.18
C GLU A 150 1.51 6.09 -1.53
N MET A 151 2.69 6.70 -1.54
CA MET A 151 2.92 8.09 -1.97
C MET A 151 3.45 8.20 -3.41
N ASP A 152 3.44 7.10 -4.18
CA ASP A 152 4.02 7.01 -5.52
C ASP A 152 5.53 7.35 -5.60
N GLU A 153 6.24 7.27 -4.47
CA GLU A 153 7.70 7.47 -4.39
C GLU A 153 8.46 6.16 -4.72
N ASP A 154 8.21 5.63 -5.91
CA ASP A 154 8.67 4.29 -6.33
C ASP A 154 10.17 4.08 -6.20
N GLU A 155 10.99 5.05 -6.62
CA GLU A 155 12.44 4.94 -6.58
C GLU A 155 12.96 4.89 -5.13
N ALA A 156 12.40 5.71 -4.25
CA ALA A 156 12.76 5.71 -2.84
C ALA A 156 12.36 4.37 -2.19
N ALA A 157 11.15 3.88 -2.49
CA ALA A 157 10.71 2.58 -2.01
C ALA A 157 11.61 1.42 -2.47
N ARG A 158 12.03 1.40 -3.74
CA ARG A 158 12.96 0.40 -4.29
C ARG A 158 14.26 0.33 -3.49
N GLN A 159 14.81 1.47 -3.11
CA GLN A 159 16.06 1.54 -2.35
C GLN A 159 15.89 0.94 -0.94
N ILE A 160 14.74 1.18 -0.30
CA ILE A 160 14.45 0.60 1.01
C ILE A 160 14.20 -0.92 0.90
N PHE A 161 13.44 -1.39 -0.10
CA PHE A 161 13.28 -2.83 -0.33
C PHE A 161 14.62 -3.54 -0.61
N GLN A 162 15.51 -2.91 -1.38
CA GLN A 162 16.87 -3.44 -1.58
C GLN A 162 17.63 -3.53 -0.26
N SER A 163 17.50 -2.53 0.63
CA SER A 163 18.14 -2.56 1.95
C SER A 163 17.60 -3.70 2.81
N ILE A 164 16.30 -4.02 2.76
CA ILE A 164 15.72 -5.17 3.47
C ILE A 164 16.36 -6.48 3.00
N ILE A 165 16.51 -6.65 1.69
CA ILE A 165 17.13 -7.83 1.10
C ILE A 165 18.60 -7.98 1.53
N ASP A 166 19.34 -6.88 1.55
CA ASP A 166 20.78 -6.89 1.81
C ASP A 166 21.11 -7.00 3.30
N GLU A 167 20.31 -6.36 4.17
CA GLU A 167 20.57 -6.27 5.60
C GLU A 167 19.77 -7.28 6.43
N PHE A 168 18.57 -7.66 5.99
CA PHE A 168 17.63 -8.50 6.74
C PHE A 168 17.10 -9.71 5.92
N PRO A 169 17.97 -10.54 5.31
CA PRO A 169 17.51 -11.67 4.49
C PRO A 169 16.68 -12.70 5.26
N GLU A 170 16.87 -12.84 6.57
CA GLU A 170 16.07 -13.78 7.40
C GLU A 170 14.75 -13.17 7.90
N SER A 171 14.46 -11.90 7.57
CA SER A 171 13.22 -11.23 7.98
C SER A 171 12.01 -11.84 7.28
N GLN A 172 10.87 -11.84 7.98
CA GLN A 172 9.56 -12.17 7.37
C GLN A 172 9.22 -11.24 6.18
N TYR A 173 9.83 -10.06 6.10
CA TYR A 173 9.63 -9.09 5.02
C TYR A 173 10.54 -9.32 3.81
N ALA A 174 11.59 -10.14 3.92
CA ALA A 174 12.51 -10.37 2.81
C ALA A 174 11.82 -10.94 1.55
N PRO A 175 10.92 -11.94 1.62
CA PRO A 175 10.16 -12.40 0.45
C PRO A 175 9.33 -11.30 -0.20
N GLU A 176 8.66 -10.47 0.62
CA GLU A 176 7.87 -9.33 0.13
C GLU A 176 8.75 -8.28 -0.55
N ALA A 177 9.90 -7.95 0.03
CA ALA A 177 10.85 -7.00 -0.54
C ALA A 177 11.40 -7.49 -1.89
N TYR A 178 11.73 -8.78 -2.00
CA TYR A 178 12.09 -9.40 -3.28
C TYR A 178 10.96 -9.29 -4.30
N MET A 179 9.72 -9.59 -3.91
CA MET A 179 8.55 -9.46 -4.79
C MET A 179 8.38 -8.02 -5.29
N LYS A 180 8.36 -7.03 -4.38
CA LYS A 180 8.17 -5.62 -4.72
C LYS A 180 9.28 -5.08 -5.63
N LEU A 181 10.53 -5.47 -5.36
CA LEU A 181 11.64 -5.09 -6.20
C LEU A 181 11.58 -5.78 -7.57
N ALA A 182 11.22 -7.07 -7.62
CA ALA A 182 11.05 -7.81 -8.88
C ALA A 182 9.93 -7.21 -9.75
N GLU A 183 8.79 -6.86 -9.16
CA GLU A 183 7.66 -6.21 -9.82
C GLU A 183 8.07 -4.91 -10.49
N SER A 184 8.94 -4.14 -9.85
CA SER A 184 9.45 -2.87 -10.41
C SER A 184 10.32 -3.03 -11.66
N PHE A 185 10.87 -4.23 -11.89
CA PHE A 185 11.61 -4.57 -13.12
C PHE A 185 10.78 -5.44 -14.08
N PHE A 186 9.63 -5.93 -13.63
CA PHE A 186 8.80 -6.81 -14.44
C PHE A 186 8.05 -6.01 -15.51
N TYR A 187 7.41 -4.89 -15.16
CA TYR A 187 6.61 -4.13 -16.11
C TYR A 187 7.47 -3.24 -17.00
N PRO A 188 7.22 -3.20 -18.33
CA PRO A 188 7.91 -2.29 -19.22
C PRO A 188 7.45 -0.85 -18.96
N GLU A 189 8.38 0.09 -19.00
CA GLU A 189 8.10 1.52 -18.86
C GLU A 189 7.97 2.20 -20.24
N PRO A 190 7.21 3.30 -20.36
CA PRO A 190 7.14 4.06 -21.61
C PRO A 190 8.52 4.51 -22.08
N GLY A 191 8.93 4.03 -23.25
CA GLY A 191 10.23 4.36 -23.84
C GLY A 191 11.26 3.24 -23.74
N ASP A 192 11.00 2.18 -22.96
CA ASP A 192 11.86 0.99 -22.94
C ASP A 192 11.96 0.36 -24.33
N ASN A 193 13.19 0.13 -24.79
CA ASN A 193 13.42 -0.69 -25.97
C ASN A 193 13.45 -2.19 -25.62
N THR A 194 13.52 -3.05 -26.63
CA THR A 194 13.54 -4.51 -26.44
C THR A 194 14.69 -4.98 -25.56
N GLU A 195 15.90 -4.44 -25.73
CA GLU A 195 17.08 -4.84 -24.96
C GLU A 195 16.94 -4.44 -23.48
N GLU A 196 16.45 -3.23 -23.21
CA GLU A 196 16.15 -2.76 -21.85
C GLU A 196 15.06 -3.59 -21.19
N THR A 197 14.00 -3.94 -21.93
CA THR A 197 12.91 -4.79 -21.44
C THR A 197 13.44 -6.18 -21.07
N ILE A 198 14.28 -6.79 -21.91
CA ILE A 198 14.91 -8.08 -21.63
C ILE A 198 15.84 -7.99 -20.42
N LEU A 199 16.63 -6.92 -20.29
CA LEU A 199 17.53 -6.73 -19.15
C LEU A 199 16.74 -6.60 -17.83
N LYS A 200 15.69 -5.78 -17.81
CA LYS A 200 14.78 -5.61 -16.67
C LYS A 200 14.09 -6.93 -16.33
N LEU A 201 13.56 -7.66 -17.32
CA LEU A 201 12.95 -8.98 -17.11
C LEU A 201 13.93 -10.00 -16.51
N ASN A 202 15.17 -10.05 -16.99
CA ASN A 202 16.18 -10.93 -16.41
C ASN A 202 16.47 -10.57 -14.95
N LYS A 203 16.50 -9.28 -14.61
CA LYS A 203 16.64 -8.84 -13.21
C LYS A 203 15.44 -9.28 -12.36
N ALA A 204 14.22 -9.09 -12.86
CA ALA A 204 13.00 -9.56 -12.20
C ALA A 204 13.04 -11.08 -11.96
N ILE A 205 13.47 -11.87 -12.94
CA ILE A 205 13.64 -13.33 -12.81
C ILE A 205 14.59 -13.69 -11.68
N GLN A 206 15.74 -13.03 -11.55
CA GLN A 206 16.67 -13.33 -10.44
C GLN A 206 16.05 -13.03 -9.09
N LEU A 207 15.33 -11.91 -8.96
CA LEU A 207 14.67 -11.52 -7.72
C LEU A 207 13.54 -12.48 -7.35
N TYR A 208 12.67 -12.86 -8.30
CA TYR A 208 11.62 -13.86 -8.05
C TYR A 208 12.22 -15.24 -7.69
N LYS A 209 13.36 -15.63 -8.28
CA LYS A 209 14.04 -16.88 -7.90
C LYS A 209 14.48 -16.87 -6.44
N ASN A 210 14.95 -15.74 -5.91
CA ASN A 210 15.34 -15.64 -4.50
C ASN A 210 14.14 -15.85 -3.56
N VAL A 211 12.93 -15.49 -3.98
CA VAL A 211 11.70 -15.79 -3.20
C VAL A 211 11.50 -17.30 -3.02
N LEU A 212 11.97 -18.12 -3.96
CA LEU A 212 11.85 -19.59 -3.89
C LEU A 212 12.74 -20.23 -2.81
N GLU A 213 13.68 -19.49 -2.22
CA GLU A 213 14.41 -19.96 -1.04
C GLU A 213 13.51 -19.95 0.22
N TYR A 214 12.46 -19.11 0.23
CA TYR A 214 11.49 -18.97 1.32
C TYR A 214 10.26 -19.84 1.09
N LYS A 215 10.43 -21.16 1.22
CA LYS A 215 9.42 -22.16 0.84
C LYS A 215 8.10 -22.08 1.60
N ASP A 216 8.11 -21.52 2.81
CA ASP A 216 6.93 -21.35 3.64
C ASP A 216 6.29 -19.96 3.48
N SER A 217 6.86 -19.10 2.63
CA SER A 217 6.35 -17.75 2.38
C SER A 217 5.03 -17.79 1.61
N PRO A 218 4.04 -16.94 1.97
CA PRO A 218 2.82 -16.77 1.17
C PRO A 218 3.06 -16.15 -0.21
N ARG A 219 4.31 -15.77 -0.53
CA ARG A 219 4.72 -15.25 -1.84
C ARG A 219 5.34 -16.30 -2.75
N TYR A 220 5.51 -17.53 -2.28
CA TYR A 220 6.22 -18.57 -3.02
C TYR A 220 5.51 -18.95 -4.34
N ASP A 221 4.20 -19.18 -4.29
CA ASP A 221 3.38 -19.50 -5.46
C ASP A 221 3.26 -18.32 -6.43
N GLU A 222 3.12 -17.11 -5.90
CA GLU A 222 3.10 -15.88 -6.68
C GLU A 222 4.43 -15.66 -7.41
N ALA A 223 5.57 -15.92 -6.76
CA ALA A 223 6.88 -15.84 -7.40
C ALA A 223 7.04 -16.88 -8.52
N LEU A 224 6.59 -18.13 -8.31
CA LEU A 224 6.56 -19.14 -9.37
C LEU A 224 5.72 -18.69 -10.57
N TYR A 225 4.54 -18.11 -10.30
CA TYR A 225 3.65 -17.60 -11.34
C TYR A 225 4.30 -16.46 -12.12
N LYS A 226 4.90 -15.49 -11.43
CA LYS A 226 5.61 -14.37 -12.04
C LYS A 226 6.85 -14.83 -12.83
N LEU A 227 7.55 -15.88 -12.39
CA LEU A 227 8.63 -16.51 -13.15
C LEU A 227 8.13 -17.12 -14.45
N GLY A 228 7.02 -17.87 -14.41
CA GLY A 228 6.36 -18.41 -15.61
C GLY A 228 6.07 -17.33 -16.64
N TRP A 229 5.44 -16.22 -16.21
CA TRP A 229 5.18 -15.08 -17.08
C TRP A 229 6.42 -14.34 -17.56
N SER A 230 7.45 -14.24 -16.72
CA SER A 230 8.71 -13.60 -17.11
C SER A 230 9.39 -14.38 -18.25
N TYR A 231 9.48 -15.70 -18.11
CA TYR A 231 10.03 -16.57 -19.15
C TYR A 231 9.14 -16.65 -20.40
N TYR A 232 7.82 -16.66 -20.24
CA TYR A 232 6.89 -16.59 -21.37
C TYR A 232 7.09 -15.32 -22.20
N ARG A 233 7.30 -14.17 -21.53
CA ARG A 233 7.59 -12.91 -22.23
C ARG A 233 8.93 -12.94 -22.95
N LEU A 234 9.98 -13.48 -22.34
CA LEU A 234 11.27 -13.69 -23.01
C LEU A 234 11.17 -14.64 -24.21
N ALA A 235 10.20 -15.57 -24.19
CA ALA A 235 9.95 -16.48 -25.30
C ALA A 235 9.42 -15.80 -26.57
N GLY A 236 8.96 -14.54 -26.46
CA GLY A 236 8.67 -13.69 -27.62
C GLY A 236 9.92 -13.41 -28.46
N ASP A 237 11.10 -13.34 -27.83
CA ASP A 237 12.39 -13.11 -28.48
C ASP A 237 13.17 -14.42 -28.73
N ASP A 238 13.18 -15.35 -27.76
CA ASP A 238 13.80 -16.67 -27.89
C ASP A 238 12.85 -17.80 -27.44
N PRO A 239 12.25 -18.56 -28.39
CA PRO A 239 11.32 -19.63 -28.08
C PRO A 239 11.86 -20.73 -27.14
N ALA A 240 13.17 -20.83 -26.92
CA ALA A 240 13.71 -21.78 -25.94
C ALA A 240 13.12 -21.57 -24.53
N TYR A 241 12.80 -20.33 -24.17
CA TYR A 241 12.24 -19.97 -22.85
C TYR A 241 10.81 -20.47 -22.61
N TYR A 242 10.10 -20.96 -23.64
CA TYR A 242 8.80 -21.61 -23.40
C TYR A 242 8.92 -22.82 -22.47
N THR A 243 10.05 -23.53 -22.52
CA THR A 243 10.28 -24.68 -21.62
C THR A 243 10.36 -24.22 -20.17
N ASP A 244 11.10 -23.15 -19.89
CA ASP A 244 11.18 -22.56 -18.55
C ASP A 244 9.82 -22.07 -18.08
N ALA A 245 9.07 -21.36 -18.93
CA ALA A 245 7.73 -20.87 -18.62
C ALA A 245 6.79 -22.02 -18.19
N ILE A 246 6.75 -23.10 -18.97
CA ILE A 246 5.95 -24.29 -18.67
C ILE A 246 6.37 -24.91 -17.33
N VAL A 247 7.67 -25.02 -17.06
CA VAL A 247 8.18 -25.58 -15.79
C VAL A 247 7.69 -24.78 -14.59
N TYR A 248 7.75 -23.45 -14.64
CA TYR A 248 7.30 -22.62 -13.52
C TYR A 248 5.76 -22.62 -13.37
N PHE A 249 5.00 -22.55 -14.47
CA PHE A 249 3.54 -22.67 -14.39
C PHE A 249 3.08 -24.04 -13.86
N MET A 250 3.73 -25.12 -14.29
CA MET A 250 3.50 -26.44 -13.70
C MET A 250 3.84 -26.47 -12.21
N GLY A 251 4.91 -25.77 -11.80
CA GLY A 251 5.29 -25.59 -10.41
C GLY A 251 4.17 -24.94 -9.58
N VAL A 252 3.56 -23.86 -10.07
CA VAL A 252 2.41 -23.19 -9.42
C VAL A 252 1.27 -24.18 -9.18
N VAL A 253 0.89 -24.93 -10.23
CA VAL A 253 -0.21 -25.90 -10.16
C VAL A 253 0.08 -26.99 -9.13
N GLN A 254 1.29 -27.55 -9.15
CA GLN A 254 1.71 -28.61 -8.23
C GLN A 254 1.73 -28.12 -6.78
N ASP A 255 2.22 -26.90 -6.55
CA ASP A 255 2.31 -26.33 -5.21
C ASP A 255 0.91 -26.05 -4.64
N ILE A 256 0.04 -25.40 -5.41
CA ILE A 256 -1.36 -25.16 -5.02
C ILE A 256 -2.09 -26.49 -4.75
N GLU A 257 -1.88 -27.53 -5.56
CA GLU A 257 -2.49 -28.84 -5.34
C GLU A 257 -2.02 -29.52 -4.06
N LYS A 258 -0.72 -29.44 -3.77
CA LYS A 258 -0.14 -29.97 -2.53
C LYS A 258 -0.68 -29.22 -1.31
N MET A 259 -0.80 -27.90 -1.40
CA MET A 259 -1.21 -27.05 -0.28
C MET A 259 -2.71 -27.05 -0.03
N LYS A 260 -3.54 -27.35 -1.04
CA LYS A 260 -5.01 -27.50 -0.89
C LYS A 260 -5.44 -28.50 0.19
N ALA A 261 -4.62 -29.50 0.47
CA ALA A 261 -4.88 -30.46 1.56
C ALA A 261 -4.75 -29.83 2.96
N TYR A 262 -3.99 -28.74 3.08
CA TYR A 262 -3.68 -28.04 4.32
C TYR A 262 -4.43 -26.71 4.47
N ASP A 263 -4.85 -26.09 3.36
CA ASP A 263 -5.72 -24.92 3.31
C ASP A 263 -6.93 -25.21 2.39
N PRO A 264 -7.95 -25.92 2.90
CA PRO A 264 -9.12 -26.28 2.11
C PRO A 264 -10.03 -25.08 1.80
N THR A 265 -9.89 -23.97 2.54
CA THR A 265 -10.65 -22.73 2.36
C THR A 265 -9.99 -21.77 1.38
N GLY A 266 -8.69 -21.90 1.13
CA GLY A 266 -7.93 -21.03 0.22
C GLY A 266 -7.73 -19.63 0.80
N GLU A 267 -7.69 -19.50 2.12
CA GLU A 267 -7.52 -18.21 2.81
C GLU A 267 -6.04 -17.80 2.89
N ILE A 268 -5.13 -18.77 2.81
CA ILE A 268 -3.69 -18.59 3.00
C ILE A 268 -2.96 -18.72 1.65
N ILE A 269 -3.30 -19.72 0.84
CA ILE A 269 -2.70 -19.90 -0.49
C ILE A 269 -3.52 -19.16 -1.55
N ARG A 270 -2.80 -18.49 -2.44
CA ARG A 270 -3.38 -17.72 -3.53
C ARG A 270 -3.81 -18.66 -4.66
N THR A 271 -5.02 -19.19 -4.56
CA THR A 271 -5.56 -20.18 -5.52
C THR A 271 -6.10 -19.58 -6.82
N ASP A 272 -6.29 -18.26 -6.88
CA ASP A 272 -6.85 -17.54 -8.01
C ASP A 272 -6.00 -17.65 -9.28
N VAL A 273 -4.68 -17.83 -9.17
CA VAL A 273 -3.75 -17.90 -10.31
C VAL A 273 -3.69 -19.27 -11.03
N LYS A 274 -4.30 -20.31 -10.44
CA LYS A 274 -4.25 -21.68 -10.97
C LYS A 274 -4.92 -21.83 -12.35
N PRO A 275 -6.13 -21.30 -12.58
CA PRO A 275 -6.79 -21.41 -13.89
C PRO A 275 -5.99 -20.77 -15.02
N GLU A 276 -5.32 -19.65 -14.76
CA GLU A 276 -4.47 -18.95 -15.72
C GLU A 276 -3.19 -19.73 -16.00
N ALA A 277 -2.57 -20.34 -14.97
CA ALA A 277 -1.37 -21.15 -15.15
C ALA A 277 -1.60 -22.44 -15.97
N LEU A 278 -2.86 -22.89 -16.10
CA LEU A 278 -3.24 -24.08 -16.86
C LEU A 278 -3.59 -23.80 -18.34
N GLN A 279 -3.80 -22.54 -18.72
CA GLN A 279 -4.18 -22.12 -20.08
C GLN A 279 -2.94 -21.87 -20.94
#